data_AF-A0A949S7Y9-F1
#
_entry.id   AF-A0A949S7Y9-F1
#
_cell.length_a   1.000
_cell.length_b   1.000
_cell.length_c   1.000
_cell.angle_alpha   90.00
_cell.angle_beta   90.00
_cell.angle_gamma   90.00
#
_symmetry.space_group_name_H-M   'P 1'
#
loop_
_entity.id
_entity.type
_entity.pdbx_description
1 polymer ?
#
loop_
_entity_poly.entity_id
_entity_poly.type
_entity_poly.pdbx_seq_one_letter_code
_entity_poly.pdbx_strand_id
1 'polypeptide(L)'
;MFLILIIVSCNKKDTGENQNQASKDFSWKSELKISDIPDMPVKGFINGKEVKIEYINFEKWRGSGDNVINFGDVKPKNNCGYIEGGTTFHIMHKSGEIKSGELLKAGFDQNLDGYIAYYDTLKTEITEFKSGIPWNCALVITEMKDDKVKGKIAICFKDDSKSWVAGTFEAIKCNN
;
A
#
# COMPACT_ATOMS: atom_id res chain seq x y z
N MET A 1 32.75 -45.83 45.41
CA MET A 1 32.65 -44.37 45.22
C MET A 1 33.34 -44.06 43.88
N PHE A 2 32.74 -44.38 42.74
CA PHE A 2 31.61 -43.72 42.05
C PHE A 2 31.87 -42.24 41.73
N LEU A 3 31.85 -41.93 40.41
CA LEU A 3 31.48 -40.64 39.76
C LEU A 3 32.58 -39.53 39.76
N ILE A 4 32.90 -38.73 38.73
CA ILE A 4 32.35 -38.38 37.38
C ILE A 4 33.48 -37.89 36.46
N LEU A 5 33.45 -38.31 35.18
CA LEU A 5 34.04 -37.63 34.01
C LEU A 5 33.16 -36.44 33.59
N ILE A 6 33.73 -35.27 33.27
CA ILE A 6 33.13 -34.38 32.26
C ILE A 6 34.19 -34.00 31.24
N ILE A 7 34.05 -34.64 30.09
CA ILE A 7 34.79 -34.44 28.85
C ILE A 7 34.23 -33.18 28.16
N VAL A 8 35.15 -32.28 27.81
CA VAL A 8 34.93 -31.15 26.90
C VAL A 8 34.63 -31.71 25.52
N SER A 9 33.44 -31.41 24.98
CA SER A 9 33.18 -31.56 23.55
C SER A 9 32.34 -30.38 23.06
N CYS A 10 33.06 -29.37 22.55
CA CYS A 10 32.46 -28.31 21.74
C CYS A 10 32.03 -28.93 20.41
N ASN A 11 30.75 -29.28 20.32
CA ASN A 11 30.12 -29.56 19.05
C ASN A 11 30.05 -28.26 18.24
N LYS A 12 30.85 -28.24 17.17
CA LYS A 12 30.59 -27.48 15.96
C LYS A 12 29.14 -27.74 15.54
N LYS A 13 28.29 -26.70 15.57
CA LYS A 13 27.01 -26.71 14.88
C LYS A 13 27.08 -25.68 13.77
N ASP A 14 26.78 -26.20 12.59
CA ASP A 14 26.80 -25.52 11.31
C ASP A 14 26.05 -24.20 11.33
N THR A 15 26.70 -23.23 10.69
CA THR A 15 26.20 -21.94 10.28
C THR A 15 25.08 -22.14 9.26
N GLY A 16 23.86 -22.38 9.75
CA GLY A 16 22.64 -22.21 8.99
C GLY A 16 22.19 -20.76 9.10
N GLU A 17 22.70 -19.91 8.21
CA GLU A 17 22.06 -18.61 7.92
C GLU A 17 20.65 -18.89 7.42
N ASN A 18 19.66 -18.78 8.32
CA ASN A 18 18.27 -18.66 7.92
C ASN A 18 17.91 -17.19 8.01
N GLN A 19 18.18 -16.47 6.92
CA GLN A 19 17.58 -15.18 6.63
C GLN A 19 16.07 -15.37 6.46
N ASN A 20 15.34 -15.49 7.56
CA ASN A 20 13.88 -15.39 7.53
C ASN A 20 13.49 -13.96 7.90
N GLN A 21 13.59 -13.11 6.89
CA GLN A 21 12.69 -12.01 6.56
C GLN A 21 11.89 -11.47 7.75
N ALA A 22 12.56 -10.71 8.61
CA ALA A 22 11.89 -9.83 9.54
C ALA A 22 11.00 -8.90 8.70
N SER A 23 9.68 -9.07 8.81
CA SER A 23 8.68 -8.11 8.36
C SER A 23 9.08 -6.75 8.89
N LYS A 24 9.75 -5.94 8.06
CA LYS A 24 10.06 -4.56 8.42
C LYS A 24 8.73 -3.84 8.45
N ASP A 25 8.23 -3.54 9.64
CA ASP A 25 7.15 -2.60 9.79
C ASP A 25 7.50 -1.34 8.99
N PHE A 26 6.64 -0.98 8.06
CA PHE A 26 6.82 0.21 7.25
C PHE A 26 6.66 1.46 8.12
N SER A 27 7.45 2.48 7.82
CA SER A 27 7.35 3.81 8.41
C SER A 27 7.40 4.85 7.31
N TRP A 28 6.79 6.01 7.57
CA TRP A 28 6.78 7.14 6.65
C TRP A 28 8.20 7.52 6.19
N LYS A 29 8.35 7.78 4.88
CA LYS A 29 9.62 8.16 4.27
C LYS A 29 9.43 9.32 3.29
N SER A 30 10.41 10.22 3.24
CA SER A 30 10.46 11.29 2.23
C SER A 30 10.83 10.78 0.84
N GLU A 31 11.54 9.67 0.79
CA GLU A 31 11.92 8.97 -0.44
C GLU A 31 11.55 7.50 -0.36
N LEU A 32 10.97 6.97 -1.44
CA LEU A 32 10.59 5.57 -1.56
C LEU A 32 11.41 4.84 -2.62
N LYS A 33 11.58 3.55 -2.38
CA LYS A 33 12.11 2.55 -3.32
C LYS A 33 11.13 1.38 -3.40
N ILE A 34 11.15 0.63 -4.49
CA ILE A 34 10.36 -0.59 -4.62
C ILE A 34 10.67 -1.60 -3.49
N SER A 35 11.93 -1.66 -3.04
CA SER A 35 12.37 -2.50 -1.92
C SER A 35 11.84 -2.07 -0.55
N ASP A 36 11.22 -0.89 -0.44
CA ASP A 36 10.62 -0.42 0.81
C ASP A 36 9.22 -0.99 1.04
N ILE A 37 8.60 -1.58 0.01
CA ILE A 37 7.25 -2.13 0.12
C ILE A 37 7.31 -3.42 0.96
N PRO A 38 6.62 -3.49 2.12
CA PRO A 38 6.66 -4.66 2.97
C PRO A 38 5.82 -5.79 2.39
N ASP A 39 6.26 -7.03 2.59
CA ASP A 39 5.53 -8.23 2.18
C ASP A 39 4.51 -8.65 3.27
N MET A 40 3.54 -7.76 3.53
CA MET A 40 2.47 -7.96 4.53
C MET A 40 1.15 -7.37 4.03
N PRO A 41 -0.03 -7.78 4.54
CA PRO A 41 -1.30 -7.16 4.16
C PRO A 41 -1.26 -5.63 4.29
N VAL A 42 -1.92 -4.91 3.37
CA VAL A 42 -1.96 -3.44 3.40
C VAL A 42 -2.49 -2.93 4.75
N LYS A 43 -1.70 -2.07 5.37
CA LYS A 43 -2.07 -1.25 6.54
C LYS A 43 -1.56 0.18 6.36
N GLY A 44 -2.09 1.11 7.14
CA GLY A 44 -1.58 2.47 7.08
C GLY A 44 -1.87 3.30 8.32
N PHE A 45 -1.34 4.51 8.30
CA PHE A 45 -1.71 5.59 9.21
C PHE A 45 -2.15 6.78 8.36
N ILE A 46 -3.38 7.25 8.52
CA ILE A 46 -3.92 8.41 7.81
C ILE A 46 -4.39 9.43 8.85
N ASN A 47 -3.91 10.66 8.70
CA ASN A 47 -4.19 11.78 9.59
C ASN A 47 -3.99 11.42 11.08
N GLY A 48 -2.88 10.74 11.38
CA GLY A 48 -2.50 10.34 12.74
C GLY A 48 -3.28 9.15 13.32
N LYS A 49 -4.13 8.48 12.52
CA LYS A 49 -4.90 7.31 12.94
C LYS A 49 -4.50 6.08 12.15
N GLU A 50 -4.39 4.94 12.82
CA GLU A 50 -4.22 3.66 12.15
C GLU A 50 -5.46 3.34 11.32
N VAL A 51 -5.24 2.84 10.10
CA VAL A 51 -6.28 2.45 9.16
C VAL A 51 -6.03 0.99 8.78
N LYS A 52 -7.04 0.16 9.04
CA LYS A 52 -7.06 -1.24 8.61
C LYS A 52 -7.86 -1.33 7.31
N ILE A 53 -7.20 -1.71 6.22
CA ILE A 53 -7.85 -1.78 4.91
C ILE A 53 -8.70 -3.04 4.83
N GLU A 54 -10.00 -2.87 4.61
CA GLU A 54 -10.99 -3.95 4.52
C GLU A 54 -11.45 -4.19 3.08
N TYR A 55 -11.26 -3.20 2.20
CA TYR A 55 -11.72 -3.26 0.82
C TYR A 55 -10.78 -2.54 -0.13
N ILE A 56 -10.53 -3.16 -1.28
CA ILE A 56 -9.70 -2.62 -2.34
C ILE A 56 -10.36 -2.97 -3.67
N ASN A 57 -10.51 -1.98 -4.55
CA ASN A 57 -10.95 -2.20 -5.92
C ASN A 57 -10.07 -1.44 -6.92
N PHE A 58 -10.08 -1.93 -8.14
CA PHE A 58 -9.47 -1.33 -9.30
C PHE A 58 -10.60 -1.00 -10.27
N GLU A 59 -10.81 0.27 -10.60
CA GLU A 59 -11.92 0.70 -11.43
C GLU A 59 -11.45 1.57 -12.60
N LYS A 60 -12.22 1.52 -13.69
CA LYS A 60 -12.13 2.53 -14.77
C LYS A 60 -13.41 3.35 -14.76
N TRP A 61 -13.30 4.66 -14.57
CA TRP A 61 -14.45 5.56 -14.58
C TRP A 61 -14.84 5.88 -16.02
N ARG A 62 -16.02 5.42 -16.47
CA ARG A 62 -16.47 5.56 -17.88
C ARG A 62 -16.49 6.99 -18.41
N GLY A 63 -16.87 7.96 -17.56
CA GLY A 63 -17.02 9.35 -17.97
C GLY A 63 -15.70 10.07 -18.23
N SER A 64 -14.71 9.89 -17.35
CA SER A 64 -13.40 10.57 -17.43
C SER A 64 -12.30 9.72 -18.08
N GLY A 65 -12.51 8.40 -18.16
CA GLY A 65 -11.50 7.45 -18.58
C GLY A 65 -10.41 7.19 -17.53
N ASP A 66 -10.56 7.71 -16.31
CA ASP A 66 -9.60 7.57 -15.23
C ASP A 66 -9.53 6.12 -14.76
N ASN A 67 -8.33 5.62 -14.50
CA ASN A 67 -8.14 4.36 -13.79
C ASN A 67 -7.77 4.65 -12.35
N VAL A 68 -8.45 4.00 -11.41
CA VAL A 68 -8.32 4.28 -9.98
C VAL A 68 -8.16 2.98 -9.21
N ILE A 69 -7.18 2.94 -8.31
CA ILE A 69 -7.10 1.94 -7.25
C ILE A 69 -7.62 2.61 -5.98
N ASN A 70 -8.76 2.16 -5.47
CA ASN A 70 -9.31 2.65 -4.22
C ASN A 70 -9.07 1.63 -3.13
N PHE A 71 -8.80 2.15 -1.94
CA PHE A 71 -8.62 1.39 -0.73
C PHE A 71 -9.46 2.04 0.36
N GLY A 72 -10.14 1.23 1.16
CA GLY A 72 -11.00 1.71 2.23
C GLY A 72 -10.94 0.83 3.46
N ASP A 73 -11.16 1.45 4.61
CA ASP A 73 -11.36 0.77 5.90
C ASP A 73 -12.79 0.24 6.09
N VAL A 74 -13.69 0.58 5.17
CA VAL A 74 -15.06 0.07 5.12
C VAL A 74 -15.29 -0.63 3.80
N LYS A 75 -15.95 -1.78 3.87
CA LYS A 75 -16.39 -2.51 2.68
C LYS A 75 -17.80 -2.06 2.27
N PRO A 76 -18.03 -1.72 0.98
CA PRO A 76 -19.36 -1.43 0.49
C PRO A 76 -20.28 -2.66 0.53
N LYS A 77 -21.60 -2.42 0.56
CA LYS A 77 -22.61 -3.50 0.60
C LYS A 77 -22.49 -4.46 -0.61
N ASN A 78 -22.19 -3.91 -1.77
CA ASN A 78 -21.98 -4.65 -3.00
C ASN A 78 -20.52 -4.52 -3.44
N ASN A 79 -19.94 -5.57 -4.02
CA ASN A 79 -18.65 -5.44 -4.72
C ASN A 79 -18.79 -4.38 -5.82
N CYS A 80 -17.76 -3.56 -6.01
CA CYS A 80 -17.76 -2.41 -6.92
C CYS A 80 -18.76 -1.30 -6.58
N GLY A 81 -19.28 -1.30 -5.34
CA GLY A 81 -20.07 -0.20 -4.79
C GLY A 81 -19.19 0.94 -4.29
N TYR A 82 -19.81 2.10 -4.10
CA TYR A 82 -19.18 3.28 -3.50
C TYR A 82 -18.86 3.03 -2.01
N ILE A 83 -17.67 3.44 -1.58
CA ILE A 83 -17.24 3.34 -0.19
C ILE A 83 -17.80 4.53 0.58
N GLU A 84 -18.72 4.29 1.51
CA GLU A 84 -19.36 5.32 2.32
C GLU A 84 -18.90 5.26 3.77
N GLY A 85 -18.73 6.44 4.38
CA GLY A 85 -18.64 6.53 5.83
C GLY A 85 -17.33 6.02 6.45
N GLY A 86 -16.22 6.06 5.73
CA GLY A 86 -14.92 5.56 6.18
C GLY A 86 -13.73 6.47 5.85
N THR A 87 -12.54 5.94 6.05
CA THR A 87 -11.28 6.49 5.53
C THR A 87 -10.92 5.78 4.24
N THR A 88 -10.71 6.56 3.18
CA THR A 88 -10.29 6.02 1.88
C THR A 88 -8.98 6.64 1.44
N PHE A 89 -8.24 5.91 0.61
CA PHE A 89 -7.16 6.49 -0.17
C PHE A 89 -7.17 5.95 -1.59
N HIS A 90 -6.67 6.78 -2.50
CA HIS A 90 -6.85 6.61 -3.93
C HIS A 90 -5.52 6.83 -4.64
N ILE A 91 -5.23 6.00 -5.65
CA ILE A 91 -4.26 6.29 -6.69
C ILE A 91 -5.01 6.30 -8.02
N MET A 92 -4.93 7.41 -8.74
CA MET A 92 -5.61 7.65 -10.00
C MET A 92 -4.58 7.94 -11.09
N HIS A 93 -4.82 7.42 -12.29
CA HIS A 93 -4.20 7.90 -13.52
C HIS A 93 -5.26 8.55 -14.40
N LYS A 94 -5.18 9.88 -14.56
CA LYS A 94 -6.16 10.69 -15.27
C LYS A 94 -6.18 10.37 -16.76
N SER A 95 -7.34 9.98 -17.26
CA SER A 95 -7.58 9.59 -18.66
C SER A 95 -6.52 8.62 -19.22
N GLY A 96 -5.90 7.83 -18.34
CA GLY A 96 -4.76 7.00 -18.64
C GLY A 96 -4.89 5.64 -17.96
N GLU A 97 -4.09 4.68 -18.39
CA GLU A 97 -4.11 3.30 -17.89
C GLU A 97 -3.10 3.11 -16.76
N ILE A 98 -3.47 2.38 -15.71
CA ILE A 98 -2.49 1.80 -14.78
C ILE A 98 -2.21 0.38 -15.28
N LYS A 99 -0.94 0.09 -15.61
CA LYS A 99 -0.49 -1.19 -16.19
C LYS A 99 0.21 -2.08 -15.18
N SER A 100 0.38 -3.36 -15.50
CA SER A 100 1.24 -4.25 -14.73
C SER A 100 2.69 -3.79 -14.78
N GLY A 101 3.47 -4.13 -13.76
CA GLY A 101 4.86 -3.70 -13.60
C GLY A 101 5.05 -2.70 -12.45
N GLU A 102 6.19 -2.01 -12.49
CA GLU A 102 6.63 -1.08 -11.45
C GLU A 102 6.28 0.37 -11.81
N LEU A 103 5.81 1.11 -10.82
CA LEU A 103 5.60 2.55 -10.86
C LEU A 103 6.30 3.17 -9.65
N LEU A 104 7.19 4.14 -9.89
CA LEU A 104 7.94 4.81 -8.85
C LEU A 104 7.86 6.32 -8.99
N LYS A 105 7.24 6.96 -8.00
CA LYS A 105 7.40 8.38 -7.65
C LYS A 105 8.22 8.42 -6.37
N ALA A 106 9.54 8.43 -6.49
CA ALA A 106 10.43 8.28 -5.34
C ALA A 106 10.27 9.43 -4.33
N GLY A 107 10.17 10.68 -4.81
CA GLY A 107 10.11 11.87 -3.94
C GLY A 107 8.83 12.70 -4.10
N PHE A 108 8.53 13.53 -3.09
CA PHE A 108 7.36 14.41 -3.09
C PHE A 108 7.35 15.41 -4.26
N ASP A 109 8.52 15.92 -4.63
CA ASP A 109 8.67 16.95 -5.65
C ASP A 109 8.81 16.38 -7.08
N GLN A 110 8.91 15.05 -7.21
CA GLN A 110 8.88 14.41 -8.54
C GLN A 110 7.47 14.49 -9.12
N ASN A 111 7.36 14.73 -10.42
CA ASN A 111 6.07 14.67 -11.11
C ASN A 111 5.89 13.30 -11.79
N LEU A 112 4.67 12.79 -11.79
CA LEU A 112 4.26 11.65 -12.61
C LEU A 112 3.05 12.08 -13.43
N ASP A 113 3.22 12.17 -14.74
CA ASP A 113 2.19 12.69 -15.63
C ASP A 113 0.88 11.93 -15.48
N GLY A 114 -0.20 12.69 -15.24
CA GLY A 114 -1.56 12.16 -15.06
C GLY A 114 -1.81 11.46 -13.72
N TYR A 115 -0.80 11.15 -12.92
CA TYR A 115 -1.01 10.44 -11.65
C TYR A 115 -1.38 11.39 -10.51
N ILE A 116 -2.36 10.98 -9.72
CA ILE A 116 -2.82 11.69 -8.52
C ILE A 116 -3.01 10.68 -7.41
N ALA A 117 -2.69 11.07 -6.18
CA ALA A 117 -3.09 10.35 -4.99
C ALA A 117 -3.66 11.30 -3.95
N TYR A 118 -4.65 10.82 -3.20
CA TYR A 118 -5.33 11.55 -2.13
C TYR A 118 -5.98 10.56 -1.15
N TYR A 119 -6.41 11.08 0.00
CA TYR A 119 -7.20 10.33 0.97
C TYR A 119 -8.38 11.17 1.46
N ASP A 120 -9.47 10.51 1.81
CA ASP A 120 -10.67 11.13 2.40
C ASP A 120 -10.89 10.59 3.81
N THR A 121 -11.34 11.45 4.73
CA THR A 121 -11.71 11.05 6.09
C THR A 121 -13.10 11.58 6.45
N LEU A 122 -13.81 10.87 7.31
CA LEU A 122 -15.14 11.27 7.82
C LEU A 122 -15.24 12.70 8.39
N LYS A 123 -14.13 13.28 8.86
CA LYS A 123 -14.12 14.63 9.47
C LYS A 123 -14.02 15.76 8.44
N THR A 124 -13.55 15.47 7.24
CA THR A 124 -13.47 16.44 6.15
C THR A 124 -14.78 16.37 5.38
N GLU A 125 -15.71 17.29 5.67
CA GLU A 125 -16.82 17.56 4.74
C GLU A 125 -16.24 17.70 3.34
N ILE A 126 -16.86 17.01 2.39
CA ILE A 126 -16.47 16.88 0.99
C ILE A 126 -16.32 18.29 0.40
N THR A 127 -15.14 18.86 0.57
CA THR A 127 -14.72 20.13 0.02
C THR A 127 -13.71 19.77 -1.03
N GLU A 128 -14.23 19.61 -2.25
CA GLU A 128 -13.52 19.63 -3.53
C GLU A 128 -12.14 18.96 -3.55
N PHE A 129 -12.01 17.84 -4.29
CA PHE A 129 -10.76 17.27 -4.83
C PHE A 129 -9.50 18.11 -4.56
N LYS A 130 -8.96 18.07 -3.33
CA LYS A 130 -7.75 18.81 -3.00
C LYS A 130 -6.58 17.91 -3.28
N SER A 131 -6.11 18.02 -4.51
CA SER A 131 -4.80 17.60 -5.02
C SER A 131 -3.60 18.20 -4.27
N GLY A 132 -3.78 18.63 -3.01
CA GLY A 132 -2.92 19.61 -2.35
C GLY A 132 -1.79 19.02 -1.52
N ILE A 133 -1.87 17.75 -1.12
CA ILE A 133 -0.83 17.15 -0.28
C ILE A 133 0.19 16.46 -1.21
N PRO A 134 1.45 16.92 -1.23
CA PRO A 134 2.49 16.22 -1.98
C PRO A 134 2.63 14.77 -1.51
N TRP A 135 2.80 13.84 -2.43
CA TRP A 135 2.86 12.41 -2.14
C TRP A 135 4.02 11.74 -2.86
N ASN A 136 4.50 10.60 -2.38
CA ASN A 136 5.44 9.73 -3.08
C ASN A 136 4.85 8.31 -3.11
N CYS A 137 5.26 7.47 -4.06
CA CYS A 137 4.70 6.13 -4.19
C CYS A 137 5.68 5.16 -4.82
N ALA A 138 5.70 3.94 -4.31
CA ALA A 138 6.25 2.76 -4.94
C ALA A 138 5.08 1.76 -5.10
N LEU A 139 4.72 1.43 -6.34
CA LEU A 139 3.65 0.50 -6.66
C LEU A 139 4.20 -0.59 -7.59
N VAL A 140 3.87 -1.83 -7.31
CA VAL A 140 4.15 -2.97 -8.20
C VAL A 140 2.86 -3.73 -8.40
N ILE A 141 2.38 -3.80 -9.64
CA ILE A 141 1.26 -4.66 -10.00
C ILE A 141 1.81 -5.94 -10.61
N THR A 142 1.63 -7.04 -9.89
CA THR A 142 2.17 -8.36 -10.22
C THR A 142 1.22 -9.18 -11.09
N GLU A 143 -0.08 -8.92 -10.99
CA GLU A 143 -1.10 -9.66 -11.73
C GLU A 143 -2.29 -8.76 -12.08
N MET A 144 -2.74 -8.81 -13.34
CA MET A 144 -4.02 -8.23 -13.79
C MET A 144 -4.83 -9.31 -14.50
N LYS A 145 -5.97 -9.68 -13.91
CA LYS A 145 -6.96 -10.60 -14.46
C LYS A 145 -8.27 -9.86 -14.72
N ASP A 146 -9.27 -10.57 -15.21
CA ASP A 146 -10.57 -9.99 -15.57
C ASP A 146 -11.37 -9.51 -14.35
N ASP A 147 -11.22 -10.20 -13.21
CA ASP A 147 -11.96 -9.94 -11.97
C ASP A 147 -11.09 -9.43 -10.81
N LYS A 148 -9.75 -9.47 -10.97
CA LYS A 148 -8.79 -9.22 -9.89
C LYS A 148 -7.51 -8.54 -10.34
N VAL A 149 -6.95 -7.71 -9.47
CA VAL A 149 -5.62 -7.11 -9.61
C VAL A 149 -4.82 -7.38 -8.33
N LYS A 150 -3.60 -7.90 -8.46
CA LYS A 150 -2.71 -8.11 -7.30
C LYS A 150 -1.49 -7.24 -7.42
N GLY A 151 -1.00 -6.79 -6.27
CA GLY A 151 0.19 -5.98 -6.24
C GLY A 151 0.66 -5.70 -4.83
N LYS A 152 1.58 -4.74 -4.75
CA LYS A 152 2.09 -4.22 -3.50
C LYS A 152 2.38 -2.73 -3.66
N ILE A 153 2.22 -1.99 -2.57
CA ILE A 153 2.23 -0.54 -2.56
C ILE A 153 2.95 -0.04 -1.31
N ALA A 154 3.66 1.07 -1.44
CA ALA A 154 3.99 1.98 -0.37
C ALA A 154 3.71 3.40 -0.87
N ILE A 155 2.94 4.18 -0.12
CA ILE A 155 2.63 5.57 -0.43
C ILE A 155 2.75 6.40 0.85
N CYS A 156 3.40 7.56 0.75
CA CYS A 156 3.42 8.54 1.83
C CYS A 156 2.85 9.88 1.35
N PHE A 157 2.21 10.59 2.25
CA PHE A 157 1.70 11.94 2.07
C PHE A 157 2.51 12.90 2.94
N LYS A 158 2.88 14.06 2.41
CA LYS A 158 3.64 15.10 3.09
C LYS A 158 2.70 16.03 3.88
N ASP A 159 1.89 15.44 4.75
CA ASP A 159 1.09 16.16 5.74
C ASP A 159 1.80 16.18 7.10
N ASP A 160 1.31 17.00 8.04
CA ASP A 160 1.89 17.12 9.38
C ASP A 160 1.84 15.81 10.17
N SER A 161 0.83 14.99 9.88
CA SER A 161 0.62 13.69 10.53
C SER A 161 1.49 12.58 9.97
N LYS A 162 2.25 12.83 8.89
CA LYS A 162 3.08 11.85 8.19
C LYS A 162 2.28 10.60 7.79
N SER A 163 1.18 10.82 7.08
CA SER A 163 0.29 9.76 6.64
C SER A 163 0.97 8.83 5.62
N TRP A 164 0.72 7.53 5.74
CA TRP A 164 1.27 6.51 4.85
C TRP A 164 0.38 5.27 4.77
N VAL A 165 0.49 4.53 3.66
CA VAL A 165 -0.10 3.20 3.50
C VAL A 165 0.89 2.28 2.80
N ALA A 166 1.06 1.06 3.30
CA ALA A 166 1.98 0.11 2.69
C ALA A 166 1.56 -1.37 2.89
N GLY A 167 1.88 -2.21 1.92
CA GLY A 167 1.69 -3.66 1.96
C GLY A 167 1.34 -4.29 0.61
N THR A 168 0.94 -5.54 0.64
CA THR A 168 0.47 -6.35 -0.48
C THR A 168 -1.05 -6.36 -0.53
N PHE A 169 -1.61 -6.28 -1.73
CA PHE A 169 -3.05 -6.22 -1.95
C PHE A 169 -3.54 -7.19 -3.02
N GLU A 170 -4.81 -7.57 -2.87
CA GLU A 170 -5.66 -8.11 -3.93
C GLU A 170 -6.88 -7.18 -4.02
N ALA A 171 -7.09 -6.59 -5.19
CA ALA A 171 -8.18 -5.68 -5.49
C ALA A 171 -9.20 -6.38 -6.40
N ILE A 172 -10.49 -6.12 -6.16
CA ILE A 172 -11.55 -6.52 -7.10
C ILE A 172 -11.46 -5.61 -8.31
N LYS A 173 -11.42 -6.17 -9.53
CA LYS A 173 -11.49 -5.39 -10.75
C LYS A 173 -12.95 -5.10 -11.10
N CYS A 174 -13.27 -3.82 -11.16
CA CYS A 174 -14.61 -3.31 -11.40
C CYS A 174 -14.69 -2.70 -12.80
N ASN A 175 -15.45 -3.36 -13.67
CA ASN A 175 -15.74 -2.89 -15.01
C ASN A 175 -17.00 -2.04 -15.00
N ASN A 176 -16.91 -0.88 -14.34
CA ASN A 176 -17.99 0.10 -14.25
C ASN A 176 -18.22 0.84 -15.56
#